data_AF-A0A552G382-F1
#
_entry.id   AF-A0A552G382-F1
#
_cell.length_a   1.000
_cell.length_b   1.000
_cell.length_c   1.000
_cell.angle_alpha   90.00
_cell.angle_beta   90.00
_cell.angle_gamma   90.00
#
_symmetry.space_group_name_H-M   'P 1'
#
loop_
_entity.id
_entity.type
_entity.pdbx_description
1 polymer ?
#
loop_
_entity_poly.entity_id
_entity_poly.type
_entity_poly.pdbx_seq_one_letter_code
_entity_poly.pdbx_strand_id
1 'polypeptide(L)' 'MAYFVEFSHEAIADLEALAPIIQERILRKVRWLSDNFENVSPQALSANLSGLFKLRVGDYRALSD' A
#
# COMPACT_ATOMS: atom_id res chain seq x y z
N MET A 1 7.60 15.03 6.44
CA MET A 1 6.34 15.02 7.22
C MET A 1 5.77 13.60 7.22
N ALA A 2 4.94 13.18 8.19
CA ALA A 2 4.26 11.86 8.10
C ALA A 2 2.85 12.05 7.55
N TYR A 3 2.50 11.27 6.53
CA TYR A 3 1.18 11.30 5.90
C TYR A 3 0.18 10.44 6.69
N PHE A 4 -1.09 10.82 6.65
CA PHE A 4 -2.16 9.96 7.17
C PHE A 4 -2.49 8.87 6.15
N VAL A 5 -2.78 7.67 6.64
CA VAL A 5 -3.13 6.52 5.79
C VAL A 5 -4.53 6.06 6.20
N GLU A 6 -5.41 6.01 5.21
CA GLU A 6 -6.73 5.39 5.32
C GLU A 6 -6.73 4.09 4.52
N PHE A 7 -7.37 3.06 5.06
CA PHE A 7 -7.59 1.81 4.36
C PHE A 7 -9.04 1.73 3.90
N SER A 8 -9.26 1.38 2.63
CA SER A 8 -10.60 1.06 2.16
C SER A 8 -11.12 -0.21 2.82
N HIS A 9 -12.44 -0.43 2.74
CA HIS A 9 -13.04 -1.63 3.28
C HIS A 9 -12.50 -2.91 2.60
N GLU A 10 -12.28 -2.83 1.29
CA GLU A 10 -11.69 -3.90 0.48
C GLU A 10 -10.26 -4.17 0.91
N ALA A 11 -9.45 -3.13 1.15
CA ALA A 11 -8.07 -3.29 1.61
C ALA A 11 -7.99 -3.97 2.98
N ILE A 12 -8.92 -3.68 3.89
CA ILE A 12 -9.02 -4.34 5.20
C ILE A 12 -9.37 -5.82 5.01
N ALA A 13 -10.40 -6.12 4.22
CA ALA A 13 -10.83 -7.50 3.96
C ALA A 13 -9.73 -8.34 3.30
N ASP A 14 -9.05 -7.77 2.30
CA ASP A 14 -7.91 -8.40 1.62
C ASP A 14 -6.75 -8.67 2.60
N LEU A 15 -6.47 -7.72 3.49
CA LEU A 15 -5.42 -7.88 4.50
C LEU A 15 -5.77 -8.99 5.50
N GLU A 16 -7.01 -9.01 6.00
CA GLU A 16 -7.49 -10.01 6.97
C GLU A 16 -7.42 -11.45 6.42
N ALA A 17 -7.57 -11.62 5.10
CA ALA A 17 -7.46 -12.92 4.44
C ALA A 17 -6.02 -13.48 4.37
N LEU A 18 -5.00 -12.66 4.65
CA LEU A 18 -3.59 -13.05 4.56
C LEU A 18 -3.08 -13.66 5.87
N ALA A 19 -2.02 -14.47 5.79
CA ALA A 19 -1.34 -14.97 6.98
C ALA A 19 -0.78 -13.81 7.82
N PRO A 20 -0.78 -13.88 9.16
CA PRO A 20 -0.37 -12.77 10.04
C PRO A 20 1.01 -12.18 9.72
N ILE A 21 1.97 -13.02 9.35
CA ILE A 21 3.33 -12.58 8.96
C ILE A 21 3.34 -11.73 7.70
N ILE A 22 2.41 -11.97 6.77
CA ILE A 22 2.26 -11.17 5.55
C ILE A 22 1.56 -9.86 5.87
N GLN A 23 0.52 -9.89 6.71
CA GLN A 23 -0.17 -8.69 7.18
C GLN A 23 0.81 -7.70 7.81
N GLU A 24 1.64 -8.18 8.75
CA GLU A 24 2.62 -7.34 9.43
C GLU A 24 3.64 -6.72 8.46
N ARG A 25 4.12 -7.50 7.48
CA ARG A 25 5.04 -6.99 6.44
C ARG A 25 4.41 -5.88 5.62
N ILE A 26 3.15 -6.03 5.23
CA ILE A 26 2.41 -5.01 4.47
C ILE A 26 2.22 -3.76 5.33
N LEU A 27 1.70 -3.89 6.54
CA LEU A 27 1.47 -2.76 7.45
C LEU A 27 2.75 -1.98 7.76
N ARG A 28 3.86 -2.68 8.02
CA ARG A 28 5.17 -2.04 8.21
C ARG A 28 5.62 -1.26 6.98
N LYS A 29 5.39 -1.80 5.78
CA LYS A 29 5.81 -1.13 4.53
C LYS A 29 4.91 0.07 4.20
N VAL A 30 3.62 -0.01 4.48
CA VAL A 30 2.67 1.11 4.37
C VAL A 30 3.05 2.22 5.35
N ARG A 31 3.36 1.88 6.61
CA ARG A 31 3.85 2.85 7.59
C ARG A 31 5.16 3.51 7.16
N TRP A 32 6.10 2.72 6.65
CA TRP A 32 7.33 3.27 6.09
C TRP A 32 7.04 4.25 4.94
N LEU A 33 6.09 3.93 4.06
CA LEU A 33 5.70 4.82 2.97
C LEU A 33 5.13 6.13 3.51
N SER A 34 4.24 6.10 4.51
CA SER A 34 3.65 7.32 5.08
C SER A 34 4.71 8.25 5.68
N ASP A 35 5.76 7.68 6.27
CA ASP A 35 6.85 8.44 6.88
C ASP A 35 7.86 8.98 5.82
N ASN A 36 7.85 8.44 4.60
CA ASN A 36 8.85 8.73 3.55
C ASN A 36 8.25 9.20 2.23
N PHE A 37 6.95 9.46 2.16
CA PHE A 37 6.23 9.68 0.90
C PHE A 37 6.83 10.81 0.04
N GLU A 38 7.26 11.92 0.66
CA GLU A 38 7.94 13.03 -0.02
C GLU A 38 9.22 12.62 -0.77
N ASN A 39 9.87 11.53 -0.33
CA ASN A 39 11.15 11.06 -0.86
C ASN A 39 11.00 9.84 -1.77
N VAL A 40 9.78 9.38 -2.01
CA VAL A 40 9.48 8.21 -2.86
C VAL A 40 8.64 8.69 -4.02
N SER A 41 9.00 8.26 -5.23
CA SER A 41 8.15 8.45 -6.41
C SER A 41 7.26 7.20 -6.57
N PRO A 42 5.96 7.27 -6.28
CA PRO A 42 5.07 6.13 -6.43
C PRO A 42 4.95 5.74 -7.91
N GLN A 43 4.92 4.45 -8.20
CA GLN A 43 4.79 4.00 -9.58
C GLN A 43 3.31 3.98 -9.97
N ALA A 44 2.93 4.87 -10.88
CA ALA A 44 1.58 4.94 -11.44
C ALA A 44 1.25 3.67 -12.25
N LEU A 45 -0.02 3.27 -12.19
CA LEU A 45 -0.62 2.23 -13.02
C LEU A 45 -1.29 2.86 -14.25
N SER A 46 -1.62 2.02 -15.23
CA SER A 46 -2.19 2.43 -16.52
C SER A 46 -3.48 1.67 -16.86
N ALA A 47 -4.10 2.03 -17.98
CA ALA A 47 -5.36 1.47 -18.46
C ALA A 47 -6.47 1.58 -17.39
N ASN A 48 -7.16 0.49 -17.07
CA ASN A 48 -8.28 0.48 -16.13
C ASN A 48 -7.88 0.79 -14.67
N LEU A 49 -6.58 0.90 -14.38
CA LEU A 49 -6.05 1.26 -13.07
C LEU A 49 -5.35 2.63 -13.09
N SER A 50 -5.59 3.42 -14.14
CA SER A 50 -5.07 4.80 -14.22
C SER A 50 -5.57 5.64 -13.05
N GLY A 51 -4.67 6.44 -12.47
CA GLY A 51 -4.94 7.21 -11.24
C GLY A 51 -4.56 6.48 -9.97
N LEU A 52 -4.24 5.18 -10.04
CA LEU A 52 -3.71 4.43 -8.90
C LEU A 52 -2.20 4.30 -8.98
N PHE A 53 -1.59 4.16 -7.81
CA PHE A 53 -0.17 3.88 -7.59
C PHE A 53 0.00 2.50 -6.95
N LYS A 54 1.18 1.90 -7.14
CA LYS A 54 1.51 0.60 -6.54
C LYS A 54 2.70 0.68 -5.57
N LEU A 55 2.54 0.02 -4.44
CA LEU A 55 3.61 -0.26 -3.47
C LEU A 55 3.89 -1.77 -3.46
N ARG A 56 5.12 -2.16 -3.83
CA ARG A 56 5.51 -3.58 -3.83
C ARG A 56 5.95 -4.04 -2.44
N VAL A 57 5.40 -5.17 -1.98
CA VAL A 57 5.74 -5.85 -0.72
C VAL A 57 6.01 -7.33 -1.02
N GLY A 58 7.22 -7.65 -1.47
CA GLY A 58 7.56 -9.00 -1.93
C GLY A 58 6.72 -9.41 -3.15
N ASP A 59 5.86 -10.42 -2.95
CA ASP A 59 4.91 -10.92 -3.95
C ASP A 59 3.58 -10.16 -3.94
N TYR A 60 3.29 -9.38 -2.91
CA TYR A 60 2.07 -8.58 -2.78
C TYR A 60 2.25 -7.15 -3.31
N ARG A 61 1.14 -6.52 -3.70
CA ARG A 61 1.08 -5.10 -4.07
C ARG A 61 -0.08 -4.46 -3.30
N ALA A 62 0.20 -3.34 -2.64
CA ALA A 62 -0.84 -2.43 -2.16
C ALA A 62 -1.11 -1.37 -3.22
N LEU A 63 -2.39 -1.07 -3.46
CA LEU A 63 -2.84 -0.04 -4.39
C LEU A 63 -3.37 1.15 -3.61
N SER A 64 -3.07 2.37 -4.08
CA SER A 64 -3.56 3.63 -3.51
C SER A 64 -3.87 4.61 -4.64
N ASP A 65 -4.73 5.60 -4.39
CA ASP A 65 -4.90 6.78 -5.24
C ASP A 65 -3.97 7.94 -4.84
#